data_AF-A0A5B7KBQ3-F1
#
_entry.id   AF-A0A5B7KBQ3-F1
#
_cell.length_a   1.000
_cell.length_b   1.000
_cell.length_c   1.000
_cell.angle_alpha   90.00
_cell.angle_beta   90.00
_cell.angle_gamma   90.00
#
_symmetry.space_group_name_H-M   'P 1'
#
loop_
_entity.id
_entity.type
_entity.pdbx_description
1 polymer ?
#
loop_
_entity_poly.entity_id
_entity_poly.type
_entity_poly.pdbx_seq_one_letter_code
_entity_poly.pdbx_strand_id
1 'polypeptide(L)'
;MLRERYLEPPSTKPYNLSTDTLTRRLNTYGSYVFILPQIKNLFSGQQEGFFVEAGALDGERLSNTLWLERELGWTGLLIEPNPVNYRNLVTKQRKAWTSHTCISLYPYPKKEVFVSLSRSVQKESELMRRANDPHGSSYVLGVTLDTNLYDSLLNQATKSFSAVQCFPLVSYLLALNVSTVDLLSLDVQGAEKNILENVPWSRLVVRVVVVEVVHHSVFDEAFVEYMESQNFTLVYFRGEDYVFVRNGDPLMRKIHQVTIVQ
;
A
#
# COMPACT_ATOMS: atom_id res chain seq x y z
N MET A 1 -11.04 22.11 -1.81
CA MET A 1 -11.40 21.44 -0.54
C MET A 1 -10.59 20.17 -0.25
N LEU A 2 -10.61 19.08 -1.05
CA LEU A 2 -9.83 17.86 -0.74
C LEU A 2 -8.32 18.16 -0.67
N ARG A 3 -7.77 18.76 -1.74
CA ARG A 3 -6.35 19.13 -1.81
C ARG A 3 -5.89 20.03 -0.65
N GLU A 4 -6.73 20.98 -0.25
CA GLU A 4 -6.37 21.98 0.77
C GLU A 4 -6.52 21.47 2.21
N ARG A 5 -7.35 20.45 2.43
CA ARG A 5 -7.71 20.00 3.80
C ARG A 5 -7.18 18.62 4.15
N TYR A 6 -6.89 17.78 3.16
CA TYR A 6 -6.57 16.37 3.37
C TYR A 6 -5.29 15.92 2.66
N LEU A 7 -4.63 16.80 1.88
CA LEU A 7 -3.39 16.48 1.20
C LEU A 7 -2.28 17.42 1.65
N GLU A 8 -1.23 16.85 2.23
CA GLU A 8 0.01 17.56 2.53
C GLU A 8 0.95 17.49 1.32
N PRO A 9 1.55 18.62 0.90
CA PRO A 9 2.41 18.66 -0.28
C PRO A 9 3.74 17.92 -0.05
N PRO A 10 4.41 17.48 -1.14
CA PRO A 10 5.76 16.93 -1.08
C PRO A 10 6.72 17.83 -0.29
N SER A 11 7.56 17.21 0.56
CA SER A 11 8.50 17.99 1.36
C SER A 11 9.61 18.58 0.50
N THR A 12 9.97 19.83 0.76
CA THR A 12 11.15 20.48 0.18
C THR A 12 12.43 20.22 0.98
N LYS A 13 12.31 19.68 2.22
CA LYS A 13 13.45 19.41 3.11
C LYS A 13 14.21 18.14 2.70
N PRO A 14 15.48 17.96 3.09
CA PRO A 14 16.19 16.70 2.88
C PRO A 14 15.42 15.51 3.49
N TYR A 15 15.56 14.34 2.87
CA TYR A 15 15.04 13.08 3.40
C TYR A 15 15.48 12.86 4.85
N ASN A 16 14.56 12.40 5.69
CA ASN A 16 14.84 12.03 7.07
C ASN A 16 14.56 10.53 7.26
N LEU A 17 15.27 9.73 6.46
CA LEU A 17 15.19 8.27 6.46
C LEU A 17 16.14 7.70 7.51
N SER A 18 15.76 6.58 8.10
CA SER A 18 16.56 5.91 9.11
C SER A 18 17.87 5.38 8.50
N THR A 19 18.96 5.63 9.21
CA THR A 19 20.26 5.01 8.93
C THR A 19 20.49 3.77 9.77
N ASP A 20 19.53 3.40 10.64
CA ASP A 20 19.70 2.32 11.58
C ASP A 20 19.74 0.95 10.87
N THR A 21 20.57 0.05 11.40
CA THR A 21 20.78 -1.29 10.85
C THR A 21 19.53 -2.16 10.94
N LEU A 22 18.60 -1.85 11.85
CA LEU A 22 17.36 -2.58 12.03
C LEU A 22 16.40 -2.31 10.86
N THR A 23 16.26 -1.08 10.41
CA THR A 23 15.44 -0.67 9.27
C THR A 23 15.94 -1.35 8.00
N ARG A 24 17.28 -1.41 7.83
CA ARG A 24 17.90 -2.18 6.75
C ARG A 24 17.63 -3.69 6.84
N ARG A 25 17.61 -4.27 8.04
CA ARG A 25 17.27 -5.68 8.25
C ARG A 25 15.78 -5.96 8.08
N LEU A 26 14.89 -5.07 8.49
CA LEU A 26 13.44 -5.27 8.32
C LEU A 26 13.05 -5.27 6.84
N ASN A 27 13.77 -4.50 6.01
CA ASN A 27 13.67 -4.55 4.56
C ASN A 27 14.25 -5.84 3.91
N THR A 28 14.57 -6.87 4.70
CA THR A 28 14.91 -8.22 4.23
C THR A 28 13.90 -9.30 4.66
N TYR A 29 12.73 -8.91 5.17
CA TYR A 29 11.67 -9.82 5.58
C TYR A 29 10.32 -9.45 4.93
N GLY A 30 9.39 -10.39 4.95
CA GLY A 30 8.00 -10.21 4.49
C GLY A 30 7.84 -10.05 2.98
N SER A 31 6.62 -9.66 2.59
CA SER A 31 6.11 -9.43 1.23
C SER A 31 7.01 -8.50 0.40
N TYR A 32 7.61 -7.50 1.05
CA TYR A 32 8.56 -6.55 0.44
C TYR A 32 9.72 -7.21 -0.32
N VAL A 33 10.25 -8.35 0.18
CA VAL A 33 11.38 -9.05 -0.45
C VAL A 33 11.01 -9.63 -1.81
N PHE A 34 9.72 -9.88 -2.04
CA PHE A 34 9.19 -10.52 -3.24
C PHE A 34 8.63 -9.50 -4.21
N ILE A 35 7.96 -8.46 -3.70
CA ILE A 35 7.36 -7.38 -4.49
C ILE A 35 8.40 -6.41 -5.06
N LEU A 36 9.36 -5.95 -4.25
CA LEU A 36 10.31 -4.93 -4.71
C LEU A 36 11.12 -5.39 -5.94
N PRO A 37 11.62 -6.64 -6.04
CA PRO A 37 12.24 -7.13 -7.28
C PRO A 37 11.35 -7.04 -8.51
N GLN A 38 10.03 -7.29 -8.39
CA GLN A 38 9.10 -7.17 -9.52
C GLN A 38 8.93 -5.71 -9.94
N ILE A 39 8.74 -4.80 -8.97
CA ILE A 39 8.68 -3.36 -9.22
C ILE A 39 9.95 -2.89 -9.93
N LYS A 40 11.13 -3.31 -9.43
CA LYS A 40 12.41 -3.00 -10.06
C LYS A 40 12.51 -3.56 -11.47
N ASN A 41 12.13 -4.81 -11.69
CA ASN A 41 12.18 -5.42 -13.03
C ASN A 41 11.31 -4.64 -14.03
N LEU A 42 10.08 -4.30 -13.65
CA LEU A 42 9.15 -3.54 -14.49
C LEU A 42 9.68 -2.13 -14.76
N PHE A 43 10.07 -1.37 -13.73
CA PHE A 43 10.31 0.06 -13.87
C PHE A 43 11.77 0.46 -14.05
N SER A 44 12.74 -0.45 -13.97
CA SER A 44 14.16 -0.12 -14.21
C SER A 44 14.35 0.55 -15.59
N GLY A 45 15.06 1.67 -15.58
CA GLY A 45 15.31 2.48 -16.77
C GLY A 45 14.17 3.41 -17.18
N GLN A 46 13.04 3.43 -16.46
CA GLN A 46 12.07 4.53 -16.58
C GLN A 46 12.55 5.72 -15.74
N GLN A 47 12.23 6.93 -16.20
CA GLN A 47 12.43 8.17 -15.46
C GLN A 47 11.08 8.83 -15.34
N GLU A 48 10.85 9.43 -14.17
CA GLU A 48 9.58 10.08 -13.83
C GLU A 48 8.39 9.10 -13.84
N GLY A 49 7.36 9.46 -13.10
CA GLY A 49 6.18 8.62 -12.92
C GLY A 49 5.41 9.03 -11.67
N PHE A 50 4.19 8.53 -11.59
CA PHE A 50 3.29 8.80 -10.47
C PHE A 50 2.84 7.49 -9.82
N PHE A 51 3.19 7.31 -8.54
CA PHE A 51 2.68 6.19 -7.75
C PHE A 51 1.56 6.60 -6.79
N VAL A 52 0.74 5.64 -6.40
CA VAL A 52 -0.13 5.71 -5.23
C VAL A 52 0.20 4.53 -4.34
N GLU A 53 0.46 4.78 -3.05
CA GLU A 53 0.66 3.75 -2.03
C GLU A 53 -0.36 3.97 -0.91
N ALA A 54 -1.32 3.05 -0.77
CA ALA A 54 -2.25 3.02 0.35
C ALA A 54 -1.85 1.90 1.31
N GLY A 55 -1.73 2.24 2.60
CA GLY A 55 -0.97 1.43 3.56
C GLY A 55 0.47 1.90 3.71
N ALA A 56 0.72 3.20 3.57
CA ALA A 56 2.09 3.74 3.51
C ALA A 56 2.88 3.65 4.83
N LEU A 57 2.26 3.16 5.92
CA LEU A 57 2.89 2.88 7.20
C LEU A 57 3.68 4.10 7.73
N ASP A 58 4.95 3.94 8.03
CA ASP A 58 5.82 5.00 8.53
C ASP A 58 6.54 5.77 7.42
N GLY A 59 6.16 5.55 6.16
CA GLY A 59 6.72 6.21 4.98
C GLY A 59 8.09 5.72 4.54
N GLU A 60 8.68 4.71 5.19
CA GLU A 60 10.02 4.21 4.86
C GLU A 60 10.11 2.69 4.89
N ARG A 61 9.71 2.09 6.00
CA ARG A 61 9.83 0.66 6.24
C ARG A 61 8.85 -0.08 5.34
N LEU A 62 9.35 -1.08 4.61
CA LEU A 62 8.58 -1.89 3.66
C LEU A 62 7.89 -1.09 2.54
N SER A 63 8.27 0.18 2.32
CA SER A 63 7.60 1.01 1.30
C SER A 63 7.92 0.52 -0.11
N ASN A 64 6.87 0.19 -0.87
CA ASN A 64 6.98 -0.27 -2.25
C ASN A 64 7.40 0.85 -3.21
N THR A 65 7.28 2.11 -2.78
CA THR A 65 7.46 3.28 -3.66
C THR A 65 8.71 4.11 -3.36
N LEU A 66 9.34 3.93 -2.21
CA LEU A 66 10.51 4.74 -1.82
C LEU A 66 11.67 4.63 -2.82
N TRP A 67 11.88 3.45 -3.40
CA TRP A 67 12.91 3.24 -4.42
C TRP A 67 12.61 4.02 -5.72
N LEU A 68 11.35 4.02 -6.17
CA LEU A 68 10.91 4.76 -7.36
C LEU A 68 11.13 6.27 -7.17
N GLU A 69 10.77 6.77 -5.99
CA GLU A 69 10.93 8.18 -5.61
C GLU A 69 12.40 8.60 -5.59
N ARG A 70 13.27 7.80 -4.96
CA ARG A 70 14.68 8.16 -4.75
C ARG A 70 15.55 7.95 -5.97
N GLU A 71 15.35 6.85 -6.69
CA GLU A 71 16.28 6.41 -7.73
C GLU A 71 15.78 6.74 -9.14
N LEU A 72 14.46 6.87 -9.34
CA LEU A 72 13.87 7.16 -10.65
C LEU A 72 13.22 8.55 -10.73
N GLY A 73 13.26 9.33 -9.64
CA GLY A 73 12.71 10.69 -9.58
C GLY A 73 11.18 10.73 -9.64
N TRP A 74 10.51 9.64 -9.27
CA TRP A 74 9.05 9.61 -9.26
C TRP A 74 8.48 10.51 -8.18
N THR A 75 7.25 10.97 -8.40
CA THR A 75 6.42 11.56 -7.36
C THR A 75 5.21 10.66 -7.12
N GLY A 76 4.32 11.03 -6.20
CA GLY A 76 3.17 10.20 -5.91
C GLY A 76 2.31 10.69 -4.77
N LEU A 77 1.51 9.77 -4.26
CA LEU A 77 0.62 9.94 -3.12
C LEU A 77 0.76 8.77 -2.14
N LEU A 78 1.03 9.09 -0.88
CA LEU A 78 1.06 8.16 0.25
C LEU A 78 -0.19 8.35 1.11
N ILE A 79 -0.95 7.28 1.34
CA ILE A 79 -2.18 7.30 2.15
C ILE A 79 -1.99 6.36 3.34
N GLU A 80 -2.16 6.89 4.54
CA GLU A 80 -2.04 6.12 5.78
C GLU A 80 -3.10 6.59 6.79
N PRO A 81 -4.08 5.74 7.15
CA PRO A 81 -5.16 6.11 8.05
C PRO A 81 -4.78 6.06 9.54
N ASN A 82 -3.81 5.23 9.94
CA ASN A 82 -3.43 5.09 11.34
C ASN A 82 -2.70 6.37 11.81
N PRO A 83 -3.18 7.03 12.89
CA PRO A 83 -2.63 8.31 13.32
C PRO A 83 -1.20 8.23 13.87
N VAL A 84 -0.76 7.08 14.37
CA VAL A 84 0.63 6.88 14.82
C VAL A 84 1.55 6.70 13.62
N ASN A 85 1.17 5.84 12.67
CA ASN A 85 1.92 5.62 11.44
C ASN A 85 2.04 6.91 10.62
N TYR A 86 0.93 7.62 10.41
CA TYR A 86 0.93 8.86 9.65
C TYR A 86 1.85 9.93 10.27
N ARG A 87 1.87 10.05 11.60
CA ARG A 87 2.80 10.96 12.28
C ARG A 87 4.26 10.60 12.03
N ASN A 88 4.59 9.31 11.95
CA ASN A 88 5.94 8.88 11.59
C ASN A 88 6.22 9.14 10.10
N LEU A 89 5.27 8.86 9.22
CA LEU A 89 5.36 9.09 7.77
C LEU A 89 5.76 10.53 7.44
N VAL A 90 5.05 11.52 8.00
CA VAL A 90 5.35 12.93 7.71
C VAL A 90 6.75 13.35 8.18
N THR A 91 7.34 12.67 9.17
CA THR A 91 8.70 12.97 9.62
C THR A 91 9.77 12.59 8.61
N LYS A 92 9.49 11.64 7.70
CA LYS A 92 10.44 11.12 6.71
C LYS A 92 10.80 12.08 5.59
N GLN A 93 10.05 13.18 5.45
CA GLN A 93 10.26 14.19 4.41
C GLN A 93 10.23 13.62 2.98
N ARG A 94 9.28 12.70 2.73
CA ARG A 94 9.04 12.11 1.40
C ARG A 94 8.76 13.19 0.34
N LYS A 95 9.10 12.91 -0.91
CA LYS A 95 8.89 13.76 -2.10
C LYS A 95 7.58 13.43 -2.83
N ALA A 96 6.61 12.96 -2.05
CA ALA A 96 5.26 12.63 -2.48
C ALA A 96 4.23 13.37 -1.63
N TRP A 97 3.03 13.53 -2.19
CA TRP A 97 1.88 13.99 -1.42
C TRP A 97 1.57 12.97 -0.32
N THR A 98 1.05 13.44 0.81
CA THR A 98 0.67 12.54 1.90
C THR A 98 -0.75 12.85 2.39
N SER A 99 -1.47 11.83 2.87
CA SER A 99 -2.85 11.99 3.36
C SER A 99 -3.15 11.12 4.58
N HIS A 100 -3.63 11.76 5.67
CA HIS A 100 -4.13 11.06 6.87
C HIS A 100 -5.58 10.64 6.69
N THR A 101 -5.80 9.79 5.70
CA THR A 101 -7.12 9.36 5.22
C THR A 101 -7.05 7.90 4.77
N CYS A 102 -8.09 7.43 4.09
CA CYS A 102 -8.17 6.10 3.50
C CYS A 102 -8.76 6.16 2.08
N ILE A 103 -8.55 5.11 1.29
CA ILE A 103 -9.33 4.94 0.06
C ILE A 103 -10.70 4.38 0.44
N SER A 104 -11.77 4.98 -0.09
CA SER A 104 -13.14 4.57 0.20
C SER A 104 -13.45 3.22 -0.42
N LEU A 105 -14.17 2.38 0.33
CA LEU A 105 -14.73 1.10 -0.14
C LEU A 105 -15.99 1.31 -1.01
N TYR A 106 -16.34 2.56 -1.29
CA TYR A 106 -17.56 2.98 -1.97
C TYR A 106 -17.21 4.06 -3.02
N PRO A 107 -18.07 4.31 -4.03
CA PRO A 107 -17.79 5.32 -5.05
C PRO A 107 -18.00 6.75 -4.56
N TYR A 108 -18.16 6.97 -3.24
CA TYR A 108 -18.33 8.26 -2.60
C TYR A 108 -17.52 8.38 -1.30
N PRO A 109 -17.25 9.60 -0.80
CA PRO A 109 -16.56 9.80 0.48
C PRO A 109 -17.38 9.26 1.65
N LYS A 110 -16.73 8.54 2.56
CA LYS A 110 -17.36 7.97 3.77
C LYS A 110 -16.36 7.96 4.91
N LYS A 111 -16.84 8.17 6.14
CA LYS A 111 -16.04 7.94 7.33
C LYS A 111 -16.12 6.47 7.70
N GLU A 112 -14.96 5.85 7.84
CA GLU A 112 -14.83 4.47 8.32
C GLU A 112 -14.19 4.47 9.70
N VAL A 113 -14.48 3.44 10.49
CA VAL A 113 -13.82 3.22 11.77
C VAL A 113 -12.68 2.23 11.53
N PHE A 114 -11.45 2.61 11.86
CA PHE A 114 -10.30 1.73 11.84
C PHE A 114 -10.06 1.13 13.22
N VAL A 115 -9.77 -0.16 13.26
CA VAL A 115 -9.30 -0.87 14.44
C VAL A 115 -7.80 -1.02 14.34
N SER A 116 -7.06 -0.46 15.30
CA SER A 116 -5.61 -0.58 15.38
C SER A 116 -5.22 -1.47 16.55
N LEU A 117 -4.44 -2.50 16.26
CA LEU A 117 -3.95 -3.44 17.27
C LEU A 117 -2.58 -2.98 17.77
N SER A 118 -2.44 -2.92 19.10
CA SER A 118 -1.15 -2.73 19.75
C SER A 118 -0.91 -3.84 20.77
N ARG A 119 0.31 -4.37 20.83
CA ARG A 119 0.66 -5.33 21.88
C ARG A 119 0.87 -4.56 23.18
N SER A 120 0.31 -5.07 24.29
CA SER A 120 0.63 -4.57 25.63
C SER A 120 2.04 -5.04 26.00
N VAL A 121 3.04 -4.19 25.74
CA VAL A 121 4.44 -4.53 26.01
C VAL A 121 4.83 -4.06 27.41
N GLN A 122 4.83 -4.97 28.39
CA GLN A 122 5.65 -4.79 29.57
C GLN A 122 7.00 -5.49 29.34
N LYS A 123 8.10 -4.71 29.35
CA LYS A 123 9.51 -5.15 29.30
C LYS A 123 10.07 -5.72 27.97
N GLU A 124 9.90 -5.05 26.83
CA GLU A 124 10.75 -5.28 25.65
C GLU A 124 11.67 -4.08 25.37
N SER A 125 12.83 -4.36 24.76
CA SER A 125 13.69 -3.31 24.22
C SER A 125 13.01 -2.65 23.02
N GLU A 126 13.34 -1.39 22.71
CA GLU A 126 12.80 -0.70 21.54
C GLU A 126 13.07 -1.44 20.22
N LEU A 127 14.15 -2.22 20.18
CA LEU A 127 14.55 -3.06 19.06
C LEU A 127 13.56 -4.23 18.87
N MET A 128 13.20 -4.91 19.96
CA MET A 128 12.18 -5.97 19.94
C MET A 128 10.80 -5.40 19.69
N ARG A 129 10.48 -4.23 20.25
CA ARG A 129 9.22 -3.53 19.99
C ARG A 129 9.03 -3.26 18.50
N ARG A 130 10.05 -2.78 17.79
CA ARG A 130 9.97 -2.50 16.34
C ARG A 130 9.91 -3.76 15.48
N ALA A 131 10.57 -4.84 15.91
CA ALA A 131 10.52 -6.13 15.20
C ALA A 131 9.23 -6.91 15.45
N ASN A 132 8.62 -6.75 16.64
CA ASN A 132 7.40 -7.43 17.08
C ASN A 132 6.14 -6.55 16.97
N ASP A 133 6.28 -5.28 16.57
CA ASP A 133 5.17 -4.38 16.26
C ASP A 133 4.34 -5.07 15.19
N PRO A 134 3.08 -5.45 15.46
CA PRO A 134 2.27 -6.13 14.47
C PRO A 134 2.07 -5.14 13.31
N HIS A 135 2.87 -5.34 12.27
CA HIS A 135 2.99 -4.44 11.13
C HIS A 135 1.62 -4.28 10.48
N GLY A 136 1.31 -3.08 10.00
CA GLY A 136 0.07 -2.87 9.24
C GLY A 136 -1.20 -3.28 9.99
N SER A 137 -1.21 -3.43 11.32
CA SER A 137 -2.36 -4.04 12.01
C SER A 137 -3.50 -3.05 12.27
N SER A 138 -3.80 -2.24 11.26
CA SER A 138 -4.95 -1.35 11.21
C SER A 138 -5.83 -1.71 10.03
N TYR A 139 -7.08 -2.07 10.30
CA TYR A 139 -8.05 -2.49 9.30
C TYR A 139 -9.39 -1.78 9.52
N VAL A 140 -10.21 -1.72 8.49
CA VAL A 140 -11.57 -1.16 8.60
C VAL A 140 -12.45 -2.09 9.42
N LEU A 141 -13.12 -1.55 10.45
CA LEU A 141 -14.05 -2.28 11.30
C LEU A 141 -15.17 -2.91 10.45
N GLY A 142 -15.31 -4.23 10.56
CA GLY A 142 -16.30 -5.00 9.79
C GLY A 142 -15.73 -5.67 8.54
N VAL A 143 -14.49 -5.39 8.16
CA VAL A 143 -13.75 -6.26 7.24
C VAL A 143 -13.42 -7.56 7.97
N THR A 144 -13.80 -8.69 7.39
CA THR A 144 -13.54 -10.01 7.95
C THR A 144 -12.09 -10.38 7.67
N LEU A 145 -11.32 -10.59 8.74
CA LEU A 145 -9.95 -11.07 8.64
C LEU A 145 -9.90 -12.55 9.02
N ASP A 146 -10.08 -13.44 8.05
CA ASP A 146 -10.11 -14.90 8.26
C ASP A 146 -8.69 -15.48 8.44
N THR A 147 -8.07 -15.29 9.60
CA THR A 147 -6.95 -16.15 10.02
C THR A 147 -6.95 -16.42 11.52
N ASN A 148 -6.59 -17.66 11.88
CA ASN A 148 -6.28 -18.05 13.25
C ASN A 148 -5.16 -17.19 13.89
N LEU A 149 -4.26 -16.63 13.07
CA LEU A 149 -3.20 -15.72 13.52
C LEU A 149 -3.77 -14.37 13.94
N TYR A 150 -4.67 -13.80 13.14
CA TYR A 150 -5.32 -12.54 13.46
C TYR A 150 -6.27 -12.69 14.63
N ASP A 151 -7.01 -13.79 14.73
CA ASP A 151 -7.82 -14.10 15.93
C ASP A 151 -6.96 -14.20 17.19
N SER A 152 -5.81 -14.87 17.11
CA SER A 152 -4.87 -14.95 18.24
C SER A 152 -4.30 -13.58 18.61
N LEU A 153 -3.92 -12.76 17.62
CA LEU A 153 -3.46 -11.38 17.83
C LEU A 153 -4.57 -10.49 18.40
N LEU A 154 -5.79 -10.58 17.87
CA LEU A 154 -6.98 -9.86 18.32
C LEU A 154 -7.33 -10.17 19.77
N ASN A 155 -7.10 -11.40 20.21
CA ASN A 155 -7.38 -11.85 21.57
C ASN A 155 -6.32 -11.39 22.57
N GLN A 156 -5.09 -11.10 22.12
CA GLN A 156 -3.97 -10.71 22.99
C GLN A 156 -3.59 -9.22 22.88
N ALA A 157 -4.06 -8.51 21.85
CA ALA A 157 -3.73 -7.12 21.61
C ALA A 157 -4.71 -6.16 22.30
N THR A 158 -4.17 -5.00 22.70
CA THR A 158 -4.98 -3.82 23.01
C THR A 158 -5.52 -3.24 21.70
N LYS A 159 -6.83 -2.95 21.66
CA LYS A 159 -7.51 -2.38 20.50
C LYS A 159 -7.71 -0.89 20.71
N SER A 160 -7.43 -0.11 19.68
CA SER A 160 -7.81 1.30 19.61
C SER A 160 -8.62 1.56 18.35
N PHE A 161 -9.52 2.54 18.42
CA PHE A 161 -10.46 2.83 17.34
C PHE A 161 -10.28 4.28 16.89
N SER A 162 -10.29 4.49 15.58
CA SER A 162 -10.20 5.84 15.00
C SER A 162 -11.18 6.00 13.84
N ALA A 163 -11.97 7.08 13.85
CA ALA A 163 -12.82 7.41 12.71
C ALA A 163 -12.00 8.22 11.69
N VAL A 164 -11.86 7.69 10.48
CA VAL A 164 -11.01 8.26 9.42
C VAL A 164 -11.88 8.57 8.20
N GLN A 165 -11.65 9.74 7.60
CA GLN A 165 -12.32 10.08 6.35
C GLN A 165 -11.69 9.31 5.20
N CYS A 166 -12.49 8.57 4.45
CA CYS A 166 -12.07 7.93 3.21
C CYS A 166 -12.63 8.66 1.99
N PHE A 167 -11.87 8.68 0.90
CA PHE A 167 -12.28 9.23 -0.39
C PHE A 167 -12.08 8.20 -1.49
N PRO A 168 -12.93 8.17 -2.54
CA PRO A 168 -12.68 7.34 -3.72
C PRO A 168 -11.31 7.68 -4.33
N LEU A 169 -10.57 6.69 -4.84
CA LEU A 169 -9.24 6.89 -5.43
C LEU A 169 -9.23 8.04 -6.44
N VAL A 170 -10.24 8.09 -7.32
CA VAL A 170 -10.41 9.14 -8.34
C VAL A 170 -10.49 10.56 -7.74
N SER A 171 -10.99 10.73 -6.51
CA SER A 171 -11.07 12.04 -5.87
C SER A 171 -9.70 12.61 -5.53
N TYR A 172 -8.76 11.75 -5.09
CA TYR A 172 -7.38 12.16 -4.85
C TYR A 172 -6.70 12.55 -6.16
N LEU A 173 -6.86 11.73 -7.19
CA LEU A 173 -6.22 11.93 -8.48
C LEU A 173 -6.71 13.19 -9.17
N LEU A 174 -8.02 13.46 -9.14
CA LEU A 174 -8.59 14.72 -9.61
C LEU A 174 -8.07 15.93 -8.83
N ALA A 175 -7.97 15.82 -7.50
CA ALA A 175 -7.44 16.91 -6.66
C ALA A 175 -5.96 17.22 -6.96
N LEU A 176 -5.19 16.19 -7.37
CA LEU A 176 -3.78 16.31 -7.74
C LEU A 176 -3.55 16.59 -9.24
N ASN A 177 -4.61 16.65 -10.05
CA ASN A 177 -4.55 16.77 -11.50
C ASN A 177 -3.73 15.63 -12.16
N VAL A 178 -3.97 14.40 -11.69
CA VAL A 178 -3.31 13.18 -12.18
C VAL A 178 -4.35 12.33 -12.93
N SER A 179 -4.04 11.97 -14.16
CA SER A 179 -4.88 11.10 -15.01
C SER A 179 -4.31 9.68 -15.18
N THR A 180 -3.01 9.51 -14.90
CA THR A 180 -2.27 8.26 -15.05
C THR A 180 -1.55 7.95 -13.76
N VAL A 181 -1.71 6.72 -13.27
CA VAL A 181 -0.98 6.15 -12.15
C VAL A 181 -0.11 5.03 -12.70
N ASP A 182 1.20 5.19 -12.62
CA ASP A 182 2.14 4.19 -13.12
C ASP A 182 2.20 2.96 -12.22
N LEU A 183 2.10 3.17 -10.90
CA LEU A 183 2.02 2.10 -9.91
C LEU A 183 0.94 2.42 -8.86
N LEU A 184 -0.04 1.53 -8.71
CA LEU A 184 -0.97 1.52 -7.59
C LEU A 184 -0.60 0.37 -6.65
N SER A 185 -0.07 0.68 -5.46
CA SER A 185 0.24 -0.27 -4.40
C SER A 185 -0.84 -0.22 -3.32
N LEU A 186 -1.51 -1.34 -3.05
CA LEU A 186 -2.53 -1.48 -2.02
C LEU A 186 -2.13 -2.57 -1.02
N ASP A 187 -1.81 -2.15 0.20
CA ASP A 187 -1.67 -3.02 1.39
C ASP A 187 -2.55 -2.38 2.48
N VAL A 188 -3.84 -2.67 2.41
CA VAL A 188 -4.88 -2.04 3.23
C VAL A 188 -5.61 -3.04 4.11
N GLN A 189 -5.05 -4.25 4.23
CA GLN A 189 -5.38 -5.26 5.21
C GLN A 189 -6.80 -5.80 5.02
N GLY A 190 -7.07 -6.35 3.84
CA GLY A 190 -8.30 -7.07 3.49
C GLY A 190 -9.35 -6.21 2.77
N ALA A 191 -9.08 -4.94 2.55
CA ALA A 191 -9.97 -4.00 1.85
C ALA A 191 -9.65 -3.84 0.35
N GLU A 192 -8.62 -4.52 -0.16
CA GLU A 192 -8.06 -4.35 -1.51
C GLU A 192 -9.13 -4.58 -2.58
N LYS A 193 -9.86 -5.69 -2.50
CA LYS A 193 -10.90 -6.06 -3.47
C LYS A 193 -12.02 -5.03 -3.51
N ASN A 194 -12.56 -4.62 -2.35
CA ASN A 194 -13.64 -3.63 -2.28
C ASN A 194 -13.21 -2.27 -2.85
N ILE A 195 -11.95 -1.87 -2.65
CA ILE A 195 -11.41 -0.66 -3.28
C ILE A 195 -11.38 -0.83 -4.80
N LEU A 196 -10.81 -1.92 -5.31
CA LEU A 196 -10.63 -2.16 -6.73
C LEU A 196 -11.95 -2.31 -7.49
N GLU A 197 -13.00 -2.86 -6.86
CA GLU A 197 -14.38 -2.93 -7.38
C GLU A 197 -15.02 -1.54 -7.60
N ASN A 198 -14.53 -0.52 -6.89
CA ASN A 198 -15.05 0.85 -6.98
C ASN A 198 -14.15 1.79 -7.80
N VAL A 199 -13.07 1.29 -8.40
CA VAL A 199 -12.22 2.07 -9.29
C VAL A 199 -12.92 2.21 -10.66
N PRO A 200 -13.10 3.43 -11.19
CA PRO A 200 -13.67 3.63 -12.52
C PRO A 200 -12.61 3.39 -13.60
N TRP A 201 -12.28 2.14 -13.89
CA TRP A 201 -11.19 1.72 -14.81
C TRP A 201 -11.28 2.29 -16.22
N SER A 202 -12.49 2.65 -16.68
CA SER A 202 -12.71 3.32 -17.98
C SER A 202 -12.26 4.78 -18.01
N ARG A 203 -12.08 5.41 -16.85
CA ARG A 203 -11.73 6.84 -16.69
C ARG A 203 -10.36 7.06 -16.07
N LEU A 204 -9.72 6.00 -15.59
CA LEU A 204 -8.43 6.05 -14.93
C LEU A 204 -7.43 5.12 -15.61
N VAL A 205 -6.26 5.66 -15.94
CA VAL A 205 -5.16 4.85 -16.45
C VAL A 205 -4.27 4.41 -15.29
N VAL A 206 -4.42 3.18 -14.83
CA VAL A 206 -3.45 2.53 -13.93
C VAL A 206 -2.65 1.53 -14.75
N ARG A 207 -1.31 1.60 -14.72
CA ARG A 207 -0.44 0.73 -15.52
C ARG A 207 -0.11 -0.58 -14.82
N VAL A 208 0.25 -0.50 -13.53
CA VAL A 208 0.60 -1.65 -12.69
C VAL A 208 -0.16 -1.55 -11.37
N VAL A 209 -0.74 -2.67 -10.94
CA VAL A 209 -1.38 -2.82 -9.63
C VAL A 209 -0.60 -3.86 -8.84
N VAL A 210 -0.18 -3.48 -7.64
CA VAL A 210 0.41 -4.36 -6.64
C VAL A 210 -0.55 -4.40 -5.47
N VAL A 211 -0.99 -5.60 -5.09
CA VAL A 211 -1.92 -5.78 -3.98
C VAL A 211 -1.45 -6.90 -3.07
N GLU A 212 -1.60 -6.70 -1.77
CA GLU A 212 -1.48 -7.74 -0.75
C GLU A 212 -2.89 -8.17 -0.35
N VAL A 213 -3.42 -9.21 -1.01
CA VAL A 213 -4.74 -9.74 -0.70
C VAL A 213 -4.59 -10.66 0.51
N VAL A 214 -4.79 -10.08 1.69
CA VAL A 214 -4.83 -10.82 2.94
C VAL A 214 -5.89 -11.93 2.83
N HIS A 215 -5.62 -13.09 3.44
CA HIS A 215 -6.54 -14.23 3.61
C HIS A 215 -6.48 -15.33 2.56
N HIS A 216 -5.50 -15.31 1.68
CA HIS A 216 -5.25 -16.46 0.83
C HIS A 216 -3.76 -16.81 0.83
N SER A 217 -3.36 -17.70 1.74
CA SER A 217 -2.13 -18.50 1.55
C SER A 217 -2.23 -19.45 0.35
N VAL A 218 -3.37 -19.41 -0.34
CA VAL A 218 -3.75 -20.13 -1.55
C VAL A 218 -3.98 -19.09 -2.66
N PHE A 219 -3.85 -19.49 -3.90
CA PHE A 219 -4.17 -18.62 -5.04
C PHE A 219 -5.69 -18.31 -5.10
N ASP A 220 -6.08 -17.04 -5.18
CA ASP A 220 -7.47 -16.59 -5.36
C ASP A 220 -7.78 -16.39 -6.85
N GLU A 221 -8.25 -17.46 -7.49
CA GLU A 221 -8.63 -17.47 -8.90
C GLU A 221 -9.73 -16.45 -9.22
N ALA A 222 -10.73 -16.30 -8.35
CA ALA A 222 -11.85 -15.39 -8.58
C ALA A 222 -11.41 -13.91 -8.56
N PHE A 223 -10.43 -13.57 -7.71
CA PHE A 223 -9.84 -12.23 -7.73
C PHE A 223 -9.02 -11.97 -9.00
N VAL A 224 -8.28 -12.98 -9.48
CA VAL A 224 -7.52 -12.87 -10.73
C VAL A 224 -8.46 -12.70 -11.92
N GLU A 225 -9.51 -13.52 -12.04
CA GLU A 225 -10.54 -13.39 -13.09
C GLU A 225 -11.21 -12.01 -13.07
N TYR A 226 -11.47 -11.47 -11.87
CA TYR A 226 -11.97 -10.10 -11.75
C TYR A 226 -10.97 -9.09 -12.33
N MET A 227 -9.69 -9.14 -11.97
CA MET A 227 -8.68 -8.22 -12.50
C MET A 227 -8.49 -8.37 -14.02
N GLU A 228 -8.57 -9.59 -14.55
CA GLU A 228 -8.56 -9.86 -15.99
C GLU A 228 -9.75 -9.22 -16.71
N SER A 229 -10.96 -9.29 -16.11
CA SER A 229 -12.14 -8.59 -16.62
C SER A 229 -11.97 -7.06 -16.65
N GLN A 230 -11.07 -6.51 -15.82
CA GLN A 230 -10.69 -5.09 -15.81
C GLN A 230 -9.49 -4.77 -16.72
N ASN A 231 -9.14 -5.67 -17.63
CA ASN A 231 -8.07 -5.52 -18.63
C ASN A 231 -6.65 -5.49 -18.04
N PHE A 232 -6.40 -6.34 -17.04
CA PHE A 232 -5.08 -6.62 -16.50
C PHE A 232 -4.66 -8.08 -16.75
N THR A 233 -3.36 -8.34 -16.70
CA THR A 233 -2.79 -9.70 -16.67
C THR A 233 -2.04 -9.88 -15.36
N LEU A 234 -2.23 -11.02 -14.69
CA LEU A 234 -1.39 -11.41 -13.55
C LEU A 234 0.01 -11.78 -14.04
N VAL A 235 1.05 -11.18 -13.45
CA VAL A 235 2.44 -11.38 -13.89
C VAL A 235 3.34 -11.93 -12.81
N TYR A 236 2.93 -11.81 -11.55
CA TYR A 236 3.59 -12.40 -10.39
C TYR A 236 2.58 -12.68 -9.29
N PHE A 237 2.74 -13.81 -8.62
CA PHE A 237 1.98 -14.19 -7.44
C PHE A 237 2.90 -14.93 -6.46
N ARG A 238 2.79 -14.59 -5.17
CA ARG A 238 3.41 -15.36 -4.08
C ARG A 238 2.69 -15.12 -2.76
N GLY A 239 2.09 -16.16 -2.19
CA GLY A 239 1.38 -16.05 -0.92
C GLY A 239 0.20 -15.09 -1.03
N GLU A 240 0.26 -13.94 -0.36
CA GLU A 240 -0.80 -12.91 -0.39
C GLU A 240 -0.52 -11.81 -1.43
N ASP A 241 0.66 -11.83 -2.05
CA ASP A 241 1.12 -10.79 -2.97
C ASP A 241 0.76 -11.07 -4.43
N TYR A 242 0.10 -10.12 -5.09
CA TYR A 242 -0.21 -10.16 -6.52
C TYR A 242 0.32 -8.92 -7.24
N VAL A 243 0.89 -9.13 -8.43
CA VAL A 243 1.29 -8.05 -9.34
C VAL A 243 0.57 -8.22 -10.67
N PHE A 244 -0.17 -7.19 -11.05
CA PHE A 244 -0.91 -7.11 -12.29
C PHE A 244 -0.38 -6.00 -13.18
N VAL A 245 -0.32 -6.24 -14.50
CA VAL A 245 0.06 -5.24 -15.49
C VAL A 245 -1.10 -5.07 -16.48
N ARG A 246 -1.42 -3.83 -16.81
CA ARG A 246 -2.50 -3.51 -17.76
C ARG A 246 -2.19 -4.07 -19.14
N ASN A 247 -3.17 -4.70 -19.76
CA ASN A 247 -3.01 -5.25 -21.10
C ASN A 247 -2.68 -4.14 -22.11
N GLY A 248 -1.69 -4.40 -22.96
CA GLY A 248 -1.18 -3.43 -23.94
C GLY A 248 -0.13 -2.44 -23.40
N ASP A 249 0.18 -2.45 -22.10
CA ASP A 249 1.28 -1.62 -21.59
C ASP A 249 2.64 -2.11 -22.14
N PRO A 250 3.55 -1.22 -22.56
CA PRO A 250 4.89 -1.59 -22.99
C PRO A 250 5.68 -2.42 -21.98
N LEU A 251 5.36 -2.31 -20.69
CA LEU A 251 5.95 -3.11 -19.61
C LEU A 251 5.77 -4.61 -19.78
N MET A 252 4.72 -5.05 -20.48
CA MET A 252 4.49 -6.47 -20.77
C MET A 252 5.68 -7.14 -21.47
N ARG A 253 6.52 -6.39 -22.19
CA ARG A 253 7.73 -6.90 -22.86
C ARG A 253 8.85 -7.30 -21.90
N LYS A 254 8.82 -6.81 -20.66
CA LYS A 254 9.81 -7.11 -19.62
C LYS A 254 9.45 -8.35 -18.79
N ILE A 255 8.36 -9.02 -19.15
CA ILE A 255 7.79 -10.14 -18.40
C ILE A 255 8.22 -11.42 -19.11
N HIS A 256 9.23 -12.07 -18.53
CA HIS A 256 9.76 -13.33 -19.05
C HIS A 256 9.04 -14.50 -18.38
N GLN A 257 7.84 -14.82 -18.87
CA GLN A 257 6.92 -15.86 -18.33
C GLN A 257 6.37 -15.54 -16.92
N VAL A 258 5.06 -15.79 -16.72
CA VAL A 258 4.41 -15.64 -15.41
C VAL A 258 5.08 -16.64 -14.46
N THR A 259 5.77 -16.13 -13.45
CA THR A 259 6.37 -16.99 -12.42
C THR A 259 5.34 -17.14 -11.29
N ILE A 260 4.57 -18.23 -11.33
CA ILE A 260 3.74 -18.65 -10.19
C ILE A 260 4.67 -19.44 -9.26
N VAL A 261 5.11 -18.82 -8.17
CA VAL A 261 5.90 -19.51 -7.14
C VAL A 261 4.91 -20.01 -6.09
N GLN A 262 4.60 -21.31 -6.13
CA GLN A 262 3.86 -22.02 -5.08
C GLN A 262 4.70 -22.17 -3.81
#